data_AF-A0A271KML5-F1
#
_entry.id   AF-A0A271KML5-F1
#
_cell.length_a   1.000
_cell.length_b   1.000
_cell.length_c   1.000
_cell.angle_alpha   90.00
_cell.angle_beta   90.00
_cell.angle_gamma   90.00
#
_symmetry.space_group_name_H-M   'P 1'
#
loop_
_entity.id
_entity.type
_entity.pdbx_description
1 polymer ?
#
loop_
_entity_poly.entity_id
_entity_poly.type
_entity_poly.pdbx_seq_one_letter_code
_entity_poly.pdbx_strand_id
1 'polypeptide(L)' 'MSDTNTTENSLSDLPLWVDEDARSILERVCEQHNVPVDVLTELVSLQRERQHQERASGIYPRIEEILGRMD' A
#
# COMPACT_ATOMS: atom_id res chain seq x y z
N MET A 1 -6.09 -1.33 -23.26
CA MET A 1 -6.74 -1.68 -21.99
C MET A 1 -6.03 -2.92 -21.47
N SER A 2 -5.18 -2.76 -20.45
CA SER A 2 -4.78 -3.77 -19.44
C SER A 2 -3.53 -3.26 -18.71
N ASP A 3 -3.69 -2.25 -17.84
CA ASP A 3 -2.66 -1.78 -16.91
C ASP A 3 -3.00 -2.24 -15.48
N THR A 4 -3.28 -3.53 -15.31
CA THR A 4 -3.55 -4.12 -13.99
C THR A 4 -2.39 -4.99 -13.48
N ASN A 5 -1.35 -5.20 -14.30
CA ASN A 5 -0.27 -6.15 -13.99
C ASN A 5 0.98 -5.52 -13.33
N THR A 6 1.02 -4.19 -13.15
CA THR A 6 2.22 -3.49 -12.64
C THR A 6 2.22 -3.39 -11.10
N THR A 7 1.04 -3.39 -10.48
CA THR A 7 0.89 -3.19 -9.03
C THR A 7 1.35 -4.41 -8.23
N GLU A 8 1.08 -5.63 -8.71
CA GLU A 8 1.49 -6.86 -8.01
C GLU A 8 3.02 -7.04 -7.95
N ASN A 9 3.76 -6.55 -8.95
CA ASN A 9 5.22 -6.72 -8.97
C ASN A 9 5.99 -5.64 -8.18
N SER A 10 5.30 -4.62 -7.64
CA SER A 10 5.94 -3.49 -6.97
C SER A 10 6.09 -3.67 -5.46
N LEU A 11 5.37 -4.63 -4.86
CA LEU A 11 5.44 -4.95 -3.43
C LEU A 11 6.22 -6.23 -3.14
N SER A 12 6.44 -7.07 -4.15
CA SER A 12 7.20 -8.34 -4.07
C SER A 12 8.68 -8.18 -3.73
N ASP A 13 9.21 -6.95 -3.76
CA ASP A 13 10.57 -6.65 -3.30
C ASP A 13 10.61 -6.23 -1.81
N LEU A 14 9.46 -6.10 -1.15
CA LEU A 14 9.39 -5.71 0.25
C LEU A 14 9.36 -6.96 1.13
N PRO A 15 10.28 -7.10 2.10
CA PRO A 15 10.33 -8.26 2.98
C PRO A 15 9.02 -8.48 3.77
N LEU A 16 8.26 -7.40 4.03
CA LEU A 16 6.95 -7.46 4.68
C LEU A 16 5.86 -8.19 3.85
N TRP A 17 5.98 -8.28 2.52
CA TRP A 17 5.01 -8.93 1.64
C TRP A 17 5.50 -10.28 1.09
N VAL A 18 6.81 -10.56 1.16
CA VAL A 18 7.44 -11.81 0.67
C VAL A 18 7.50 -12.88 1.75
N ASP A 19 7.76 -12.46 2.99
CA ASP A 19 7.91 -13.37 4.13
C ASP A 19 6.54 -13.56 4.80
N GLU A 20 6.07 -14.81 4.91
CA GLU A 20 4.79 -15.16 5.52
C GLU A 20 4.73 -14.81 7.02
N ASP A 21 5.87 -14.90 7.74
CA ASP A 21 5.94 -14.50 9.15
C ASP A 21 5.84 -12.98 9.27
N ALA A 22 6.51 -12.25 8.38
CA ALA A 22 6.43 -10.79 8.34
C ALA A 22 5.03 -10.30 7.96
N ARG A 23 4.37 -10.99 7.02
CA ARG A 23 2.98 -10.73 6.64
C ARG A 23 2.02 -11.00 7.78
N SER A 24 2.22 -12.09 8.54
CA SER A 24 1.40 -12.38 9.72
C SER A 24 1.53 -11.30 10.81
N ILE A 25 2.74 -10.76 10.99
CA ILE A 25 2.97 -9.61 11.90
C ILE A 25 2.26 -8.36 11.37
N LEU A 26 2.35 -8.10 10.06
CA LEU A 26 1.66 -6.97 9.41
C LEU A 26 0.15 -7.04 9.62
N GLU A 27 -0.46 -8.20 9.34
CA GLU A 27 -1.90 -8.45 9.53
C GLU A 27 -2.32 -8.21 10.98
N ARG A 28 -1.54 -8.70 11.94
CA ARG A 28 -1.79 -8.52 13.37
C ARG A 28 -1.68 -7.07 13.83
N VAL A 29 -0.73 -6.29 13.31
CA VAL A 29 -0.60 -4.86 13.59
C VAL A 29 -1.75 -4.08 12.94
N CYS A 30 -2.10 -4.43 11.71
CA CYS A 30 -3.25 -3.88 10.99
C CYS A 30 -4.55 -4.08 11.78
N GLU A 31 -4.80 -5.29 12.28
CA GLU A 31 -5.95 -5.59 13.15
C GLU A 31 -5.93 -4.76 14.45
N GLN A 32 -4.77 -4.60 15.09
CA GLN A 32 -4.64 -3.79 16.31
C GLN A 32 -5.00 -2.32 16.10
N HIS A 33 -4.73 -1.78 14.91
CA HIS A 33 -5.01 -0.39 14.57
C HIS A 33 -6.29 -0.21 13.76
N ASN A 34 -7.06 -1.28 13.55
CA ASN A 34 -8.27 -1.30 12.74
C ASN A 34 -8.04 -0.80 11.30
N VAL A 35 -6.87 -1.12 10.75
CA VAL A 35 -6.45 -0.76 9.40
C VAL A 35 -6.52 -1.98 8.50
N PRO A 36 -7.34 -1.99 7.45
CA PRO A 36 -7.36 -3.09 6.48
C PRO A 36 -5.99 -3.21 5.79
N VAL A 37 -5.50 -4.45 5.66
CA VAL A 37 -4.20 -4.74 5.03
C VAL A 37 -4.19 -4.31 3.57
N ASP A 38 -5.34 -4.37 2.89
CA ASP A 38 -5.50 -3.89 1.51
C ASP A 38 -5.28 -2.37 1.40
N VAL A 39 -5.78 -1.60 2.37
CA VAL A 39 -5.59 -0.14 2.44
C VAL A 39 -4.11 0.18 2.62
N LEU A 40 -3.43 -0.52 3.52
CA LEU A 40 -2.00 -0.33 3.75
C LEU A 40 -1.17 -0.70 2.51
N THR A 41 -1.53 -1.80 1.85
CA THR A 41 -0.91 -2.29 0.61
C THR A 41 -1.03 -1.26 -0.51
N GLU A 42 -2.20 -0.63 -0.67
CA GLU A 42 -2.43 0.42 -1.67
C GLU A 42 -1.67 1.72 -1.35
N LEU A 43 -1.59 2.10 -0.06
CA LEU A 43 -0.78 3.25 0.38
C LEU A 43 0.71 3.06 0.07
N VAL A 44 1.27 1.89 0.40
CA VAL A 44 2.69 1.58 0.15
C VAL A 44 2.99 1.54 -1.34
N SER A 45 2.07 0.99 -2.15
CA SER A 45 2.18 0.99 -3.62
C SER A 45 2.20 2.41 -4.17
N LEU A 46 1.25 3.25 -3.74
CA LEU A 46 1.16 4.65 -4.16
C LEU A 46 2.44 5.43 -3.80
N GLN A 47 2.98 5.18 -2.60
CA GLN A 47 4.20 5.83 -2.15
C GLN A 47 5.40 5.41 -3.03
N ARG A 48 5.55 4.13 -3.36
CA ARG A 48 6.61 3.64 -4.27
C ARG A 48 6.50 4.23 -5.67
N GLU A 49 5.31 4.25 -6.26
CA GLU A 49 5.09 4.82 -7.60
C GLU A 49 5.50 6.30 -7.70
N ARG A 50 5.42 7.03 -6.58
CA ARG A 50 5.73 8.47 -6.53
C ARG A 50 7.02 8.82 -5.79
N GLN A 51 7.78 7.85 -5.28
CA GLN A 51 9.12 8.09 -4.71
C GLN A 51 10.08 8.75 -5.70
N HIS A 52 9.85 8.55 -7.00
CA HIS A 52 10.64 9.16 -8.08
C HIS A 52 10.14 10.54 -8.54
N GLN A 53 8.98 11.01 -8.05
CA GLN A 53 8.43 12.32 -8.42
C GLN A 53 8.70 13.36 -7.32
N GLU A 54 9.66 14.25 -7.54
CA GLU A 54 10.04 15.35 -6.62
C GLU A 54 8.90 16.36 -6.31
N ARG A 55 7.78 16.30 -7.03
CA ARG A 55 6.61 17.17 -6.80
C ARG A 55 5.39 16.35 -6.41
N ALA A 56 5.18 16.18 -5.10
CA ALA A 56 4.04 15.51 -4.49
C ALA A 56 2.70 16.29 -4.62
N SER A 57 2.45 16.94 -5.76
CA SER A 57 1.19 17.63 -5.99
C SER A 57 0.11 16.61 -6.37
N GLY A 58 -0.87 16.42 -5.50
CA GLY A 58 -1.99 15.50 -5.73
C GLY A 58 -1.90 14.14 -5.03
N ILE A 59 -0.93 13.91 -4.14
CA ILE A 59 -0.87 12.67 -3.35
C ILE A 59 -1.91 12.66 -2.21
N TYR A 60 -2.19 13.83 -1.61
CA TYR A 60 -3.16 13.97 -0.51
C TYR A 60 -4.57 13.50 -0.89
N PRO A 61 -5.17 13.90 -2.03
CA PRO A 61 -6.47 13.38 -2.46
C PRO A 61 -6.50 11.85 -2.61
N ARG A 62 -5.42 11.25 -3.11
CA ARG A 62 -5.36 9.80 -3.29
C ARG A 62 -5.17 9.06 -1.97
N ILE A 63 -4.39 9.61 -1.05
CA ILE A 63 -4.27 9.10 0.32
C ILE A 63 -5.63 9.17 1.02
N GLU A 64 -6.35 10.29 0.92
CA GLU A 64 -7.69 10.45 1.50
C GLU A 64 -8.68 9.44 0.90
N GLU A 65 -8.64 9.18 -0.41
CA GLU A 65 -9.49 8.16 -1.05
C GLU A 65 -9.20 6.75 -0.52
N ILE A 66 -7.92 6.41 -0.32
CA ILE A 66 -7.51 5.10 0.19
C ILE A 66 -7.92 4.96 1.66
N LEU A 67 -7.66 5.98 2.48
CA LEU A 67 -8.05 6.00 3.88
C LEU A 67 -9.58 6.04 4.07
N GLY A 68 -10.33 6.65 3.13
CA GLY A 68 -11.78 6.67 3.13
C GLY A 68 -12.44 5.30 2.97
N ARG A 69 -11.68 4.25 2.63
CA ARG A 69 -12.14 2.85 2.62
C ARG A 69 -12.03 2.18 3.99
N MET A 70 -11.52 2.89 5.01
CA MET A 70 -11.48 2.43 6.40
C MET A 70 -12.78 2.75 7.18
N ASP A 71 -13.64 3.60 6.62
CA ASP A 71 -14.99 3.93 7.12
C ASP A 71 -16.03 2.89 6.63
#